data_AF-A0A1C6FUD6-F1
#
_entry.id   AF-A0A1C6FUD6-F1
#
_cell.length_a   1.000
_cell.length_b   1.000
_cell.length_c   1.000
_cell.angle_alpha   90.00
_cell.angle_beta   90.00
_cell.angle_gamma   90.00
#
_symmetry.space_group_name_H-M   'P 1'
#
loop_
_entity.id
_entity.type
_entity.pdbx_description
1 polymer ?
#
loop_
_entity_poly.entity_id
_entity_poly.type
_entity_poly.pdbx_seq_one_letter_code
_entity_poly.pdbx_strand_id
1 'polypeptide(L)'
;MKAFKNLNSKVIIFILAFVLLGTSISSFAIINEMEPRSLSINTEDRIIGKFYYGDFNVDVQKIVSAAGIGYCLDLDKDYPFGQRFTSYGMATDDINIILSNGYPNRSIEELGVSDEDEAYLATQVALWTLFEGYNINKIDTGNVDVNAAAKIIYNNVVNNKRYNLENDTILYKSNNNNIQGIVIYVRQPIDIKPIPPVEVVPPVEEGTGGVTSPPSEQKPIIDNTNQGTGGVNDNIQDNLPIGKGR
;
A
#
# COMPACT_ATOMS: atom_id res chain seq x y z
N MET A 1 41.52 30.92 -58.29
CA MET A 1 40.84 29.80 -57.60
C MET A 1 40.71 30.09 -56.11
N LYS A 2 39.63 30.73 -55.64
CA LYS A 2 39.36 30.91 -54.19
C LYS A 2 37.89 30.70 -53.79
N ALA A 3 36.97 30.59 -54.75
CA ALA A 3 35.54 30.48 -54.48
C ALA A 3 35.05 29.03 -54.20
N PHE A 4 35.73 28.01 -54.73
CA PHE A 4 35.27 26.61 -54.60
C PHE A 4 35.65 25.91 -53.29
N LYS A 5 36.60 26.44 -52.50
CA LYS A 5 36.93 25.88 -51.16
C LYS A 5 35.96 26.33 -50.06
N ASN A 6 35.29 27.47 -50.25
CA ASN A 6 34.43 28.07 -49.22
C ASN A 6 32.97 27.59 -49.29
N LEU A 7 32.53 26.99 -50.40
CA LEU A 7 31.17 26.51 -50.56
C LEU A 7 30.95 25.18 -49.81
N ASN A 8 31.91 24.26 -49.91
CA ASN A 8 31.85 22.97 -49.21
C ASN A 8 31.93 23.14 -47.69
N SER A 9 32.75 24.07 -47.19
CA SER A 9 32.88 24.34 -45.75
C SER A 9 31.60 24.97 -45.16
N LYS A 10 30.96 25.92 -45.87
CA LYS A 10 29.71 26.55 -45.41
C LYS A 10 28.51 25.60 -45.43
N VAL A 11 28.43 24.71 -46.42
CA VAL A 11 27.37 23.67 -46.49
C VAL A 11 27.55 22.63 -45.38
N ILE A 12 28.79 22.22 -45.08
CA ILE A 12 29.08 21.29 -43.97
C ILE A 12 28.74 21.93 -42.62
N ILE A 13 29.06 23.22 -42.41
CA ILE A 13 28.71 23.95 -41.18
C ILE A 13 27.19 24.08 -41.03
N PHE A 14 26.44 24.30 -42.11
CA PHE A 14 24.97 24.35 -42.07
C PHE A 14 24.35 22.99 -41.73
N ILE A 15 24.90 21.88 -42.25
CA ILE A 15 24.46 20.52 -41.93
C ILE A 15 24.77 20.19 -40.46
N LEU A 16 25.95 20.53 -39.97
CA LEU A 16 26.32 20.30 -38.57
C LEU A 16 25.44 21.12 -37.60
N ALA A 17 25.09 22.36 -37.97
CA ALA A 17 24.17 23.20 -37.20
C ALA A 17 22.75 22.63 -37.18
N PHE A 18 22.28 22.02 -38.29
CA PHE A 18 20.98 21.35 -38.34
C PHE A 18 20.94 20.06 -37.50
N VAL A 19 22.06 19.32 -37.42
CA VAL A 19 22.21 18.14 -36.56
C VAL A 19 22.27 18.52 -35.07
N LEU A 20 22.89 19.65 -34.72
CA LEU A 20 22.94 20.15 -33.33
C LEU A 20 21.63 20.81 -32.88
N LEU A 21 20.85 21.39 -33.80
CA LEU A 21 19.50 21.91 -33.51
C LEU A 21 18.44 20.80 -33.49
N GLY A 22 18.73 19.62 -34.04
CA GLY A 22 17.85 18.46 -34.07
C GLY A 22 17.86 17.59 -32.80
N THR A 23 18.80 17.80 -31.87
CA THR A 23 18.97 16.95 -30.68
C THR A 23 18.48 17.58 -29.37
N SER A 24 17.70 18.67 -29.45
CA SER A 24 17.07 19.29 -28.27
C SER A 24 15.57 19.55 -28.44
N ILE A 25 14.89 18.67 -29.18
CA ILE A 25 13.55 18.26 -28.73
C ILE A 25 13.73 17.15 -27.71
N SER A 26 14.18 17.53 -26.51
CA SER A 26 13.74 16.84 -25.31
C SER A 26 12.21 16.84 -25.42
N SER A 27 11.65 15.68 -25.73
CA SER A 27 10.22 15.45 -25.72
C SER A 27 9.77 15.43 -24.27
N PHE A 28 9.89 16.58 -23.60
CA PHE A 28 9.11 16.91 -22.44
C PHE A 28 7.74 17.28 -22.98
N ALA A 29 7.01 16.25 -23.41
CA ALA A 29 5.57 16.33 -23.41
C ALA A 29 5.21 16.55 -21.94
N ILE A 30 4.95 17.81 -21.57
CA ILE A 30 4.24 18.14 -20.35
C ILE A 30 2.84 17.53 -20.52
N ILE A 31 2.68 16.30 -20.06
CA ILE A 31 1.38 15.70 -19.82
C ILE A 31 0.87 16.27 -18.51
N ASN A 32 0.12 17.37 -18.60
CA ASN A 32 -0.83 17.68 -17.53
C ASN A 32 -1.83 16.51 -17.49
N GLU A 33 -1.91 15.86 -16.33
CA GLU A 33 -2.54 14.56 -16.16
C GLU A 33 -3.98 14.57 -16.65
N MET A 34 -4.24 13.69 -17.60
CA MET A 34 -5.52 13.03 -17.65
C MET A 34 -5.28 11.64 -17.06
N GLU A 35 -5.77 11.42 -15.84
CA GLU A 35 -6.00 10.08 -15.32
C GLU A 35 -6.60 9.24 -16.45
N PRO A 36 -5.93 8.15 -16.89
CA PRO A 36 -6.35 7.46 -18.09
C PRO A 36 -7.69 6.78 -17.81
N ARG A 37 -8.79 7.39 -18.28
CA ARG A 37 -10.15 6.84 -18.17
C ARG A 37 -10.22 5.38 -18.65
N SER A 38 -9.35 5.00 -19.57
CA SER A 38 -9.15 3.60 -19.94
C SER A 38 -7.69 3.30 -20.22
N LEU A 39 -7.23 2.11 -19.86
CA LEU A 39 -5.89 1.62 -20.16
C LEU A 39 -5.87 0.09 -20.33
N SER A 40 -4.83 -0.41 -20.99
CA SER A 40 -4.57 -1.85 -21.07
C SER A 40 -3.75 -2.28 -19.86
N ILE A 41 -4.26 -3.26 -19.10
CA ILE A 41 -3.59 -3.84 -17.94
C ILE A 41 -3.15 -5.24 -18.30
N ASN A 42 -1.92 -5.57 -17.94
CA ASN A 42 -1.34 -6.89 -18.15
C ASN A 42 -0.81 -7.44 -16.84
N THR A 43 -0.65 -8.75 -16.83
CA THR A 43 0.03 -9.49 -15.77
C THR A 43 1.34 -10.01 -16.32
N GLU A 44 2.40 -9.96 -15.52
CA GLU A 44 3.66 -10.60 -15.88
C GLU A 44 3.48 -12.11 -16.03
N ASP A 45 4.16 -12.71 -17.01
CA ASP A 45 4.10 -14.15 -17.30
C ASP A 45 5.01 -14.95 -16.35
N ARG A 46 4.84 -14.72 -15.05
CA ARG A 46 5.56 -15.40 -13.98
C ARG A 46 4.78 -15.34 -12.67
N ILE A 47 4.71 -16.49 -11.99
CA ILE A 47 4.24 -16.58 -10.60
C ILE A 47 5.38 -16.12 -9.68
N ILE A 48 5.10 -15.11 -8.86
CA ILE A 48 6.05 -14.52 -7.93
C ILE A 48 5.91 -15.08 -6.51
N GLY A 49 4.79 -15.73 -6.22
CA GLY A 49 4.55 -16.38 -4.93
C GLY A 49 3.17 -17.00 -4.85
N LYS A 50 2.82 -17.48 -3.66
CA LYS A 50 1.49 -18.05 -3.36
C LYS A 50 0.96 -17.41 -2.09
N PHE A 51 -0.35 -17.25 -2.02
CA PHE A 51 -1.05 -16.88 -0.79
C PHE A 51 -1.96 -18.03 -0.35
N TYR A 52 -1.88 -18.38 0.93
CA TYR A 52 -2.62 -19.47 1.55
C TYR A 52 -3.52 -18.93 2.66
N TYR A 53 -4.76 -19.39 2.71
CA TYR A 53 -5.67 -19.09 3.81
C TYR A 53 -6.65 -20.25 4.04
N GLY A 54 -6.43 -21.02 5.11
CA GLY A 54 -7.17 -22.27 5.33
C GLY A 54 -6.89 -23.27 4.20
N ASP A 55 -7.93 -23.81 3.58
CA ASP A 55 -7.82 -24.74 2.45
C ASP A 55 -7.71 -24.02 1.09
N PHE A 56 -7.80 -22.69 1.08
CA PHE A 56 -7.70 -21.88 -0.11
C PHE A 56 -6.25 -21.50 -0.41
N ASN A 57 -5.86 -21.52 -1.69
CA ASN A 57 -4.59 -20.96 -2.15
C ASN A 57 -4.74 -20.32 -3.53
N VAL A 58 -3.97 -19.26 -3.76
CA VAL A 58 -3.91 -18.55 -5.05
C VAL A 58 -2.46 -18.29 -5.43
N ASP A 59 -2.15 -18.49 -6.72
CA ASP A 59 -0.89 -18.07 -7.30
C ASP A 59 -0.90 -16.55 -7.49
N VAL A 60 0.18 -15.89 -7.08
CA VAL A 60 0.30 -14.44 -7.17
C VAL A 60 1.19 -14.09 -8.34
N GLN A 61 0.71 -13.19 -9.19
CA GLN A 61 1.46 -12.63 -10.32
C GLN A 61 1.44 -11.09 -10.24
N LYS A 62 2.51 -10.46 -10.75
CA LYS A 62 2.66 -9.00 -10.73
C LYS A 62 1.85 -8.36 -11.85
N ILE A 63 1.01 -7.39 -11.50
CA ILE A 63 0.18 -6.66 -12.46
C ILE A 63 0.86 -5.33 -12.81
N VAL A 64 1.02 -5.07 -14.10
CA VAL A 64 1.73 -3.91 -14.63
C VAL A 64 0.91 -3.20 -15.71
N SER A 65 1.05 -1.89 -15.76
CA SER A 65 0.35 -1.05 -16.74
C SER A 65 1.15 0.18 -17.09
N ALA A 66 0.71 0.91 -18.12
CA ALA A 66 1.30 2.21 -18.46
C ALA A 66 1.11 3.29 -17.37
N ALA A 67 0.15 3.10 -16.45
CA ALA A 67 -0.09 4.00 -15.32
C ALA A 67 0.69 3.61 -14.06
N GLY A 68 1.42 2.49 -14.09
CA GLY A 68 2.17 1.97 -12.95
C GLY A 68 1.75 0.56 -12.55
N ILE A 69 2.19 0.17 -11.36
CA ILE A 69 1.95 -1.14 -10.74
C ILE A 69 0.50 -1.22 -10.28
N GLY A 70 -0.17 -2.33 -10.64
CA GLY A 70 -1.52 -2.62 -10.22
C GLY A 70 -1.58 -3.71 -9.16
N TYR A 71 -2.66 -3.74 -8.41
CA TYR A 71 -2.99 -4.82 -7.47
C TYR A 71 -4.39 -5.35 -7.72
N CYS A 72 -4.55 -6.65 -7.56
CA CYS A 72 -5.80 -7.36 -7.66
C CYS A 72 -6.73 -7.03 -6.48
N LEU A 73 -8.02 -6.84 -6.77
CA LEU A 73 -9.10 -6.63 -5.81
C LEU A 73 -10.01 -7.85 -5.63
N ASP A 74 -9.93 -8.84 -6.51
CA ASP A 74 -10.83 -10.01 -6.53
C ASP A 74 -10.03 -11.31 -6.49
N LEU A 75 -10.07 -12.02 -5.37
CA LEU A 75 -9.19 -13.17 -5.12
C LEU A 75 -9.57 -14.43 -5.93
N ASP A 76 -10.80 -14.49 -6.42
CA ASP A 76 -11.44 -15.62 -7.08
C ASP A 76 -11.56 -15.46 -8.61
N LYS A 77 -10.94 -14.40 -9.18
CA LYS A 77 -11.03 -14.06 -10.60
C LYS A 77 -9.72 -14.22 -11.35
N ASP A 78 -9.81 -14.29 -12.67
CA ASP A 78 -8.68 -14.43 -13.57
C ASP A 78 -7.84 -13.15 -13.64
N TYR A 79 -6.52 -13.32 -13.72
CA TYR A 79 -5.57 -12.23 -13.92
C TYR A 79 -5.79 -11.51 -15.26
N PRO A 80 -5.55 -10.17 -15.32
CA PRO A 80 -5.56 -9.43 -16.57
C PRO A 80 -4.55 -9.97 -17.59
N PHE A 81 -4.99 -10.10 -18.84
CA PHE A 81 -4.18 -10.48 -20.00
C PHE A 81 -4.62 -9.67 -21.23
N GLY A 82 -4.16 -8.42 -21.32
CA GLY A 82 -4.37 -7.55 -22.48
C GLY A 82 -5.75 -6.90 -22.60
N GLN A 83 -6.68 -7.15 -21.67
CA GLN A 83 -8.00 -6.50 -21.71
C GLN A 83 -7.90 -4.99 -21.47
N ARG A 84 -8.87 -4.26 -22.02
CA ARG A 84 -9.06 -2.84 -21.73
C ARG A 84 -9.85 -2.68 -20.44
N PHE A 85 -9.31 -1.86 -19.54
CA PHE A 85 -9.93 -1.47 -18.30
C PHE A 85 -10.44 -0.04 -18.38
N THR A 86 -11.50 0.26 -17.63
CA THR A 86 -12.05 1.61 -17.48
C THR A 86 -12.03 1.98 -16.00
N SER A 87 -11.64 3.22 -15.68
CA SER A 87 -11.70 3.71 -14.31
C SER A 87 -13.16 3.84 -13.87
N TYR A 88 -13.44 3.52 -12.61
CA TYR A 88 -14.80 3.62 -12.05
C TYR A 88 -14.87 4.39 -10.74
N GLY A 89 -13.75 4.91 -10.26
CA GLY A 89 -13.70 5.76 -9.07
C GLY A 89 -12.32 5.80 -8.44
N MET A 90 -12.22 6.59 -7.39
CA MET A 90 -11.06 6.62 -6.49
C MET A 90 -11.16 5.51 -5.46
N ALA A 91 -10.02 5.04 -4.97
CA ALA A 91 -9.97 4.07 -3.90
C ALA A 91 -10.41 4.67 -2.55
N THR A 92 -10.82 3.81 -1.63
CA THR A 92 -11.17 4.19 -0.26
C THR A 92 -9.93 4.52 0.57
N ASP A 93 -10.11 5.20 1.70
CA ASP A 93 -9.02 5.53 2.63
C ASP A 93 -8.24 4.29 3.10
N ASP A 94 -8.93 3.18 3.39
CA ASP A 94 -8.28 1.94 3.81
C ASP A 94 -7.34 1.39 2.72
N ILE A 95 -7.75 1.42 1.45
CA ILE A 95 -6.90 1.03 0.32
C ILE A 95 -5.73 2.00 0.16
N ASN A 96 -6.00 3.31 0.29
CA ASN A 96 -4.96 4.33 0.24
C ASN A 96 -3.90 4.11 1.33
N ILE A 97 -4.31 3.76 2.56
CA ILE A 97 -3.39 3.47 3.65
C ILE A 97 -2.54 2.23 3.35
N ILE A 98 -3.15 1.16 2.82
CA ILE A 98 -2.39 -0.04 2.42
C ILE A 98 -1.36 0.32 1.36
N LEU A 99 -1.76 0.99 0.28
CA LEU A 99 -0.84 1.29 -0.83
C LEU A 99 0.24 2.30 -0.44
N SER A 100 -0.03 3.26 0.44
CA SER A 100 0.99 4.18 0.97
C SER A 100 1.99 3.50 1.92
N ASN A 101 1.63 2.38 2.54
CA ASN A 101 2.51 1.64 3.43
C ASN A 101 3.09 0.37 2.82
N GLY A 102 2.67 0.01 1.61
CA GLY A 102 3.21 -1.09 0.83
C GLY A 102 4.11 -0.62 -0.31
N TYR A 103 4.46 -1.57 -1.17
CA TYR A 103 5.24 -1.34 -2.38
C TYR A 103 4.39 -0.70 -3.48
N PRO A 104 4.91 0.24 -4.30
CA PRO A 104 6.28 0.75 -4.31
C PRO A 104 6.51 1.99 -3.43
N ASN A 105 5.55 2.39 -2.59
CA ASN A 105 5.70 3.57 -1.74
C ASN A 105 6.67 3.34 -0.56
N ARG A 106 6.82 2.08 -0.12
CA ARG A 106 7.89 1.63 0.75
C ARG A 106 8.92 0.82 -0.02
N SER A 107 10.19 1.03 0.30
CA SER A 107 11.29 0.27 -0.28
C SER A 107 11.32 -1.17 0.23
N ILE A 108 12.10 -2.01 -0.44
CA ILE A 108 12.37 -3.40 -0.06
C ILE A 108 12.91 -3.46 1.38
N GLU A 109 13.86 -2.57 1.71
CA GLU A 109 14.48 -2.50 3.02
C GLU A 109 13.53 -1.98 4.11
N GLU A 110 12.68 -1.00 3.80
CA GLU A 110 11.66 -0.50 4.73
C GLU A 110 10.63 -1.56 5.08
N LEU A 111 10.31 -2.45 4.13
CA LEU A 111 9.39 -3.58 4.33
C LEU A 111 10.08 -4.79 4.98
N GLY A 112 11.41 -4.80 5.05
CA GLY A 112 12.18 -5.90 5.64
C GLY A 112 12.12 -7.19 4.82
N VAL A 113 12.00 -7.09 3.49
CA VAL A 113 11.96 -8.22 2.55
C VAL A 113 13.19 -8.22 1.65
N SER A 114 13.36 -9.25 0.82
CA SER A 114 14.60 -9.49 0.07
C SER A 114 14.63 -8.84 -1.31
N ASP A 115 13.46 -8.69 -1.94
CA ASP A 115 13.35 -8.17 -3.31
C ASP A 115 11.98 -7.52 -3.60
N GLU A 116 11.83 -6.99 -4.82
CA GLU A 116 10.59 -6.34 -5.27
C GLU A 116 9.39 -7.28 -5.37
N ASP A 117 9.61 -8.57 -5.64
CA ASP A 117 8.54 -9.56 -5.78
C ASP A 117 7.94 -9.86 -4.41
N GLU A 118 8.80 -10.03 -3.40
CA GLU A 118 8.39 -10.18 -2.00
C GLU A 118 7.67 -8.94 -1.48
N ALA A 119 8.16 -7.74 -1.83
CA ALA A 119 7.53 -6.47 -1.46
C ALA A 119 6.14 -6.29 -2.09
N TYR A 120 6.01 -6.64 -3.38
CA TYR A 120 4.74 -6.67 -4.08
C TYR A 120 3.77 -7.69 -3.46
N LEU A 121 4.26 -8.92 -3.21
CA LEU A 121 3.47 -10.00 -2.63
C LEU A 121 2.91 -9.62 -1.26
N ALA A 122 3.73 -9.03 -0.39
CA ALA A 122 3.29 -8.54 0.91
C ALA A 122 2.15 -7.51 0.80
N THR A 123 2.25 -6.60 -0.17
CA THR A 123 1.24 -5.56 -0.41
C THR A 123 -0.07 -6.15 -0.96
N GLN A 124 0.02 -7.07 -1.94
CA GLN A 124 -1.13 -7.76 -2.51
C GLN A 124 -1.90 -8.56 -1.44
N VAL A 125 -1.17 -9.26 -0.57
CA VAL A 125 -1.76 -10.06 0.51
C VAL A 125 -2.42 -9.18 1.58
N ALA A 126 -1.85 -8.01 1.89
CA ALA A 126 -2.48 -7.05 2.79
C ALA A 126 -3.82 -6.54 2.22
N LEU A 127 -3.88 -6.22 0.93
CA LEU A 127 -5.13 -5.81 0.25
C LEU A 127 -6.19 -6.91 0.33
N TRP A 128 -5.83 -8.13 -0.04
CA TRP A 128 -6.76 -9.27 0.03
C TRP A 128 -7.26 -9.55 1.45
N THR A 129 -6.39 -9.40 2.44
CA THR A 129 -6.80 -9.55 3.85
C THR A 129 -7.84 -8.51 4.24
N LEU A 130 -7.73 -7.27 3.73
CA LEU A 130 -8.72 -6.22 3.92
C LEU A 130 -10.06 -6.56 3.25
N PHE A 131 -10.06 -6.96 1.98
CA PHE A 131 -11.30 -7.21 1.24
C PHE A 131 -12.06 -8.43 1.73
N GLU A 132 -11.34 -9.51 2.03
CA GLU A 132 -11.96 -10.76 2.47
C GLU A 132 -12.28 -10.78 3.97
N GLY A 133 -11.82 -9.78 4.73
CA GLY A 133 -11.97 -9.74 6.19
C GLY A 133 -11.22 -10.89 6.87
N TYR A 134 -10.12 -11.34 6.28
CA TYR A 134 -9.32 -12.44 6.80
C TYR A 134 -8.65 -12.08 8.13
N ASN A 135 -8.47 -13.11 8.97
CA ASN A 135 -7.74 -12.96 10.21
C ASN A 135 -6.25 -12.77 9.89
N ILE A 136 -5.76 -11.57 10.19
CA ILE A 136 -4.38 -11.13 9.98
C ILE A 136 -3.33 -12.11 10.54
N ASN A 137 -3.64 -12.83 11.61
CA ASN A 137 -2.72 -13.78 12.23
C ASN A 137 -2.61 -15.10 11.49
N LYS A 138 -3.51 -15.36 10.53
CA LYS A 138 -3.56 -16.57 9.69
C LYS A 138 -3.04 -16.34 8.27
N ILE A 139 -2.50 -15.17 7.96
CA ILE A 139 -1.83 -14.93 6.68
C ILE A 139 -0.63 -15.87 6.55
N ASP A 140 -0.55 -16.55 5.41
CA ASP A 140 0.60 -17.36 5.05
C ASP A 140 0.94 -17.24 3.55
N THR A 141 2.21 -17.02 3.26
CA THR A 141 2.81 -16.97 1.92
C THR A 141 3.92 -18.01 1.73
N GLY A 142 4.19 -18.82 2.76
CA GLY A 142 5.36 -19.68 2.83
C GLY A 142 6.67 -18.92 3.15
N ASN A 143 6.64 -17.59 3.25
CA ASN A 143 7.78 -16.76 3.62
C ASN A 143 7.46 -15.90 4.85
N VAL A 144 8.28 -16.03 5.90
CA VAL A 144 8.06 -15.38 7.20
C VAL A 144 8.21 -13.85 7.15
N ASP A 145 9.10 -13.35 6.31
CA ASP A 145 9.40 -11.92 6.19
C ASP A 145 8.29 -11.23 5.39
N VAL A 146 7.83 -11.86 4.30
CA VAL A 146 6.65 -11.42 3.54
C VAL A 146 5.40 -11.41 4.43
N ASN A 147 5.19 -12.46 5.23
CA ASN A 147 4.08 -12.52 6.18
C ASN A 147 4.16 -11.40 7.22
N ALA A 148 5.35 -11.06 7.71
CA ALA A 148 5.56 -9.96 8.66
C ALA A 148 5.26 -8.60 8.00
N ALA A 149 5.78 -8.36 6.79
CA ALA A 149 5.54 -7.15 6.01
C ALA A 149 4.04 -6.93 5.73
N ALA A 150 3.33 -7.96 5.24
CA ALA A 150 1.89 -7.90 5.00
C ALA A 150 1.10 -7.52 6.26
N LYS A 151 1.50 -8.07 7.42
CA LYS A 151 0.90 -7.73 8.72
C LYS A 151 1.12 -6.28 9.12
N ILE A 152 2.33 -5.76 8.93
CA ILE A 152 2.66 -4.36 9.21
C ILE A 152 1.81 -3.44 8.31
N ILE A 153 1.76 -3.72 7.00
CA ILE A 153 0.97 -2.94 6.03
C ILE A 153 -0.50 -2.90 6.44
N TYR A 154 -1.11 -4.06 6.72
CA TYR A 154 -2.52 -4.14 7.10
C TYR A 154 -2.82 -3.43 8.42
N ASN A 155 -2.00 -3.63 9.45
CA ASN A 155 -2.23 -3.03 10.77
C ASN A 155 -2.20 -1.49 10.74
N ASN A 156 -1.51 -0.90 9.76
CA ASN A 156 -1.57 0.55 9.54
C ASN A 156 -2.98 1.04 9.21
N VAL A 157 -3.84 0.24 8.57
CA VAL A 157 -5.25 0.61 8.32
C VAL A 157 -5.98 0.85 9.63
N VAL A 158 -5.80 -0.04 10.62
CA VAL A 158 -6.43 0.08 11.94
C VAL A 158 -5.91 1.30 12.70
N ASN A 159 -4.61 1.56 12.62
CA ASN A 159 -3.94 2.60 13.39
C ASN A 159 -4.06 4.00 12.78
N ASN A 160 -4.22 4.09 11.45
CA ASN A 160 -4.13 5.35 10.69
C ASN A 160 -5.46 5.82 10.11
N LYS A 161 -6.61 5.33 10.60
CA LYS A 161 -7.96 5.75 10.15
C LYS A 161 -8.25 7.26 10.20
N ARG A 162 -7.36 8.06 10.80
CA ARG A 162 -7.50 9.52 10.95
C ARG A 162 -6.79 10.33 9.87
N TYR A 163 -5.99 9.71 9.01
CA TYR A 163 -5.28 10.42 7.96
C TYR A 163 -6.10 10.43 6.68
N ASN A 164 -6.42 11.63 6.20
CA ASN A 164 -6.94 11.82 4.85
C ASN A 164 -5.73 11.88 3.91
N LEU A 165 -5.47 10.77 3.22
CA LEU A 165 -4.34 10.69 2.28
C LEU A 165 -4.79 11.29 0.94
N GLU A 166 -4.15 12.37 0.52
CA GLU A 166 -4.28 12.90 -0.85
C GLU A 166 -3.52 11.98 -1.82
N ASN A 167 -4.08 10.79 -2.04
CA ASN A 167 -3.53 9.79 -2.93
C ASN A 167 -4.40 9.65 -4.19
N ASP A 168 -3.77 9.75 -5.36
CA ASP A 168 -4.41 9.46 -6.64
C ASP A 168 -4.39 7.95 -6.90
N THR A 169 -5.15 7.21 -6.08
CA THR A 169 -5.36 5.78 -6.26
C THR A 169 -6.66 5.55 -7.03
N ILE A 170 -6.57 4.92 -8.18
CA ILE A 170 -7.71 4.75 -9.10
C ILE A 170 -8.10 3.28 -9.19
N LEU A 171 -9.41 3.04 -9.15
CA LEU A 171 -10.01 1.73 -9.34
C LEU A 171 -10.40 1.51 -10.80
N TYR A 172 -10.04 0.35 -11.32
CA TYR A 172 -10.22 -0.06 -12.70
C TYR A 172 -10.98 -1.38 -12.77
N LYS A 173 -11.88 -1.49 -13.76
CA LYS A 173 -12.58 -2.74 -14.05
C LYS A 173 -12.59 -3.04 -15.54
N SER A 174 -12.59 -4.33 -15.86
CA SER A 174 -12.85 -4.81 -17.22
C SER A 174 -14.36 -4.92 -17.45
N ASN A 175 -14.77 -4.96 -18.73
CA ASN A 175 -16.13 -5.35 -19.10
C ASN A 175 -16.35 -6.87 -18.98
N ASN A 176 -15.27 -7.65 -18.81
CA ASN A 176 -15.36 -9.07 -18.47
C ASN A 176 -15.37 -9.24 -16.95
N ASN A 177 -16.51 -9.65 -16.40
CA ASN A 177 -16.70 -9.81 -14.95
C ASN A 177 -15.91 -10.97 -14.32
N ASN A 178 -15.31 -11.84 -15.15
CA ASN A 178 -14.43 -12.92 -14.69
C ASN A 178 -12.98 -12.45 -14.49
N ILE A 179 -12.65 -11.23 -14.94
CA ILE A 179 -11.33 -10.64 -14.76
C ILE A 179 -11.33 -9.81 -13.47
N GLN A 180 -10.23 -9.90 -12.73
CA GLN A 180 -9.99 -9.13 -11.51
C GLN A 180 -10.17 -7.62 -11.74
N GLY A 181 -10.85 -6.96 -10.81
CA GLY A 181 -10.78 -5.52 -10.61
C GLY A 181 -9.39 -5.14 -10.12
N ILE A 182 -8.89 -4.00 -10.57
CA ILE A 182 -7.51 -3.58 -10.34
C ILE A 182 -7.49 -2.22 -9.67
N VAL A 183 -6.63 -2.05 -8.67
CA VAL A 183 -6.28 -0.75 -8.13
C VAL A 183 -4.88 -0.37 -8.59
N ILE A 184 -4.71 0.88 -9.03
CA ILE A 184 -3.41 1.42 -9.44
C ILE A 184 -3.17 2.70 -8.67
N TYR A 185 -1.95 2.84 -8.16
CA TYR A 185 -1.45 4.08 -7.58
C TYR A 185 -0.85 4.95 -8.70
N VAL A 186 -1.58 5.96 -9.17
CA VAL A 186 -1.33 6.65 -10.45
C VAL A 186 -0.40 7.86 -10.32
N ARG A 187 -0.26 8.43 -9.12
CA ARG A 187 0.56 9.62 -8.89
C ARG A 187 1.23 9.56 -7.53
N GLN A 188 2.55 9.80 -7.49
CA GLN A 188 3.21 10.23 -6.27
C GLN A 188 3.24 11.76 -6.28
N PRO A 189 2.52 12.48 -5.41
CA PRO A 189 2.92 13.83 -5.07
C PRO A 189 4.19 13.75 -4.21
N ILE A 190 5.25 14.44 -4.65
CA ILE A 190 6.33 15.08 -3.86
C ILE A 190 6.52 14.55 -2.43
N ASP A 191 7.61 13.80 -2.20
CA ASP A 191 8.23 13.47 -0.90
C ASP A 191 7.26 13.38 0.31
N ILE A 192 6.33 12.42 0.26
CA ILE A 192 5.59 12.03 1.46
C ILE A 192 6.37 10.89 2.11
N LYS A 193 6.99 11.16 3.27
CA LYS A 193 7.38 10.13 4.25
C LYS A 193 6.34 10.10 5.39
N PRO A 194 5.35 9.21 5.36
CA PRO A 194 4.46 8.97 6.50
C PRO A 194 4.92 7.78 7.33
N ILE A 195 4.17 7.49 8.39
CA ILE A 195 4.67 7.22 9.75
C ILE A 195 5.31 5.82 9.90
N PRO A 196 6.50 5.72 10.54
CA PRO A 196 7.10 4.44 10.90
C PRO A 196 6.18 3.62 11.81
N PRO A 197 6.34 2.28 11.87
CA PRO A 197 5.59 1.44 12.81
C PRO A 197 5.72 2.03 14.22
N VAL A 198 4.61 2.08 14.97
CA VAL A 198 4.71 2.33 16.41
C VAL A 198 5.65 1.26 16.96
N GLU A 199 6.83 1.68 17.42
CA GLU A 199 7.79 0.82 18.10
C GLU A 199 7.04 0.09 19.20
N VAL A 200 6.99 -1.24 19.12
CA VAL A 200 6.32 -2.06 20.13
C VAL A 200 7.12 -1.86 21.41
N VAL A 201 6.60 -1.03 22.32
CA VAL A 201 7.22 -0.82 23.64
C VAL A 201 7.28 -2.20 24.29
N PRO A 202 8.47 -2.76 24.58
CA PRO A 202 8.55 -4.06 25.24
C PRO A 202 7.86 -3.97 26.60
N PRO A 203 7.28 -5.07 27.10
CA PRO A 203 6.66 -5.07 28.42
C PRO A 203 7.70 -4.58 29.43
N VAL A 204 7.33 -3.60 30.24
CA VAL A 204 8.12 -3.20 31.41
C VAL A 204 8.39 -4.47 32.21
N GLU A 205 9.65 -4.90 32.28
CA GLU A 205 10.03 -5.98 33.17
C GLU A 205 9.64 -5.56 34.59
N GLU A 206 8.71 -6.33 35.17
CA GLU A 206 8.26 -6.16 36.53
C GLU A 206 9.44 -6.43 37.46
N GLY A 207 10.08 -5.36 37.90
CA GLY A 207 11.17 -5.39 38.85
C GLY A 207 10.72 -6.05 40.15
N THR A 208 11.15 -7.29 40.34
CA THR A 208 11.14 -7.99 41.61
C THR A 208 12.03 -7.25 42.60
N GLY A 209 11.44 -6.64 43.64
CA GLY A 209 12.22 -5.92 44.63
C GLY A 209 11.44 -5.43 45.84
N GLY A 210 11.40 -6.27 46.88
CA GLY A 210 11.58 -5.80 48.26
C GLY A 210 10.36 -5.33 49.02
N VAL A 211 9.72 -6.28 49.71
CA VAL A 211 8.91 -6.03 50.91
C VAL A 211 9.79 -5.36 51.98
N THR A 212 9.49 -4.13 52.37
CA THR A 212 9.75 -3.64 53.73
C THR A 212 8.63 -2.69 54.17
N SER A 213 8.09 -2.98 55.35
CA SER A 213 6.92 -2.37 55.99
C SER A 213 7.13 -0.90 56.40
N PRO A 214 6.07 -0.07 56.46
CA PRO A 214 6.14 1.27 57.07
C PRO A 214 5.86 1.22 58.59
N PRO A 215 6.45 2.12 59.40
CA PRO A 215 6.02 2.31 60.78
C PRO A 215 4.82 3.27 60.90
N SER A 216 4.09 3.05 61.99
CA SER A 216 2.78 3.57 62.40
C SER A 216 2.75 5.05 62.83
N GLU A 217 1.50 5.55 62.96
CA GLU A 217 1.00 6.78 63.61
C GLU A 217 0.89 8.02 62.70
N GLN A 218 -0.27 8.67 62.52
CA GLN A 218 -1.33 9.00 63.49
C GLN A 218 -2.70 9.19 62.81
N LYS A 219 -3.76 8.81 63.53
CA LYS A 219 -5.18 9.06 63.22
C LYS A 219 -5.63 10.39 63.85
N PRO A 220 -6.62 11.08 63.27
CA PRO A 220 -7.79 11.44 64.06
C PRO A 220 -9.12 10.97 63.44
N ILE A 221 -10.02 10.56 64.34
CA ILE A 221 -11.41 10.13 64.14
C ILE A 221 -12.31 11.37 64.10
N ILE A 222 -13.22 11.50 63.12
CA ILE A 222 -14.64 11.97 63.22
C ILE A 222 -15.35 11.47 61.95
N ASP A 223 -16.17 10.41 61.93
CA ASP A 223 -17.56 10.17 62.40
C ASP A 223 -18.68 10.41 61.35
N ASN A 224 -19.28 9.29 60.95
CA ASN A 224 -20.66 8.96 60.54
C ASN A 224 -21.38 9.44 59.26
N THR A 225 -21.96 8.40 58.61
CA THR A 225 -23.24 8.30 57.86
C THR A 225 -23.38 8.93 56.47
N ASN A 226 -23.48 8.10 55.41
CA ASN A 226 -24.78 7.66 54.86
C ASN A 226 -24.65 6.65 53.70
N GLN A 227 -25.63 5.77 53.58
CA GLN A 227 -25.81 4.74 52.54
C GLN A 227 -26.13 5.36 51.16
N GLY A 228 -25.76 4.66 50.08
CA GLY A 228 -26.18 5.01 48.72
C GLY A 228 -25.71 4.01 47.66
N THR A 229 -26.64 3.18 47.22
CA THR A 229 -26.60 2.09 46.23
C THR A 229 -26.18 2.47 44.80
N GLY A 230 -25.52 1.52 44.10
CA GLY A 230 -25.95 1.06 42.78
C GLY A 230 -25.19 1.57 41.55
N GLY A 231 -24.80 0.65 40.66
CA GLY A 231 -24.62 0.93 39.24
C GLY A 231 -23.37 0.34 38.58
N VAL A 232 -23.40 -0.97 38.30
CA VAL A 232 -22.64 -1.57 37.18
C VAL A 232 -23.20 -1.00 35.88
N ASN A 233 -22.33 -0.69 34.91
CA ASN A 233 -22.67 -0.74 33.48
C ASN A 233 -21.38 -0.80 32.64
N ASP A 234 -21.06 -2.01 32.20
CA ASP A 234 -20.25 -2.28 31.01
C ASP A 234 -21.07 -1.89 29.77
N ASN A 235 -20.43 -1.30 28.75
CA ASN A 235 -20.87 -1.42 27.36
C ASN A 235 -19.75 -1.01 26.40
N ILE A 236 -19.14 -2.02 25.78
CA ILE A 236 -18.29 -1.94 24.59
C ILE A 236 -18.98 -2.76 23.51
N GLN A 237 -18.89 -2.26 22.28
CA GLN A 237 -19.25 -2.84 20.97
C GLN A 237 -20.61 -2.40 20.41
N ASP A 238 -20.56 -1.67 19.30
CA ASP A 238 -20.90 -2.23 17.99
C ASP A 238 -20.50 -1.27 16.86
N ASN A 239 -19.76 -1.78 15.86
CA ASN A 239 -19.89 -1.48 14.42
C ASN A 239 -18.65 -1.99 13.65
N LEU A 240 -18.74 -3.21 13.12
CA LEU A 240 -17.91 -3.71 12.02
C LEU A 240 -18.84 -4.20 10.89
N PRO A 241 -18.57 -3.93 9.60
CA PRO A 241 -19.49 -4.30 8.53
C PRO A 241 -19.41 -5.79 8.18
N ILE A 242 -20.56 -6.31 7.78
CA ILE A 242 -20.90 -7.71 7.52
C ILE A 242 -20.27 -8.18 6.21
N GLY A 243 -19.42 -9.22 6.29
CA GLY A 243 -18.92 -9.96 5.14
C GLY A 243 -20.03 -10.76 4.43
N LYS A 244 -20.04 -10.73 3.10
CA LYS A 244 -20.95 -11.55 2.27
C LYS A 244 -20.41 -12.96 2.17
N GLY A 245 -21.27 -13.93 2.46
CA GLY A 245 -20.98 -15.35 2.27
C GLY A 245 -21.38 -15.87 0.89
N ARG A 246 -20.67 -16.94 0.53
CA ARG A 246 -20.81 -17.89 -0.58
C ARG A 246 -20.23 -17.49 -1.92
#